data_AF-A0A292QPU4-F1
#
_entry.id   AF-A0A292QPU4-F1
#
_cell.length_a   1.000
_cell.length_b   1.000
_cell.length_c   1.000
_cell.angle_alpha   90.00
_cell.angle_beta   90.00
_cell.angle_gamma   90.00
#
_symmetry.space_group_name_H-M   'P 1'
#
loop_
_entity.id
_entity.type
_entity.pdbx_description
1 polymer ?
#
loop_
_entity_poly.entity_id
_entity_poly.type
_entity_poly.pdbx_seq_one_letter_code
_entity_poly.pdbx_strand_id
1 'polypeptide(L)' 'MLTASRATTLKKLAERLSEETGEDYTYNSLLGKLNRESLSLKEAEIIASILDYKLEFVDLYK' A
#
# COMPACT_ATOMS: atom_id res chain seq x y z
N MET A 1 3.27 -2.15 -12.29
CA MET A 1 3.42 -2.06 -10.82
C MET A 1 2.64 -0.85 -10.34
N LEU A 2 1.81 -0.96 -9.28
CA LEU A 2 0.89 0.09 -8.80
C LEU A 2 1.59 1.42 -8.46
N THR A 3 2.88 1.38 -8.13
CA THR A 3 3.72 2.55 -7.83
C THR A 3 4.15 3.30 -9.10
N ALA A 4 4.31 2.60 -10.22
CA ALA A 4 4.77 3.17 -11.49
C ALA A 4 3.72 4.11 -12.14
N SER A 5 2.42 3.90 -11.87
CA SER A 5 1.35 4.75 -12.41
C SER A 5 1.33 6.16 -11.81
N ARG A 6 2.01 6.37 -10.68
CA ARG A 6 2.09 7.67 -9.96
C ARG A 6 3.53 8.21 -9.87
N ALA A 7 4.45 7.70 -10.70
CA ALA A 7 5.87 8.08 -10.65
C ALA A 7 6.50 7.93 -9.25
N THR A 8 6.01 6.99 -8.44
CA THR A 8 6.56 6.68 -7.11
C THR A 8 7.34 5.38 -7.14
N THR A 9 8.30 5.22 -6.24
CA THR A 9 9.05 3.96 -6.09
C THR A 9 8.51 3.16 -4.91
N LEU A 10 8.72 1.85 -4.90
CA LEU A 10 8.33 1.03 -3.76
C LEU A 10 9.05 1.46 -2.46
N LYS A 11 10.29 1.97 -2.59
CA LYS A 11 11.03 2.54 -1.46
C LYS A 11 10.32 3.76 -0.87
N LYS A 12 9.91 4.70 -1.73
CA LYS A 12 9.20 5.91 -1.30
C LYS A 12 7.80 5.60 -0.75
N LEU A 13 7.14 4.57 -1.27
CA LEU A 13 5.90 4.05 -0.71
C LEU A 13 6.12 3.49 0.71
N ALA A 14 7.19 2.72 0.93
CA ALA A 14 7.52 2.21 2.26
C ALA A 14 7.81 3.35 3.25
N GLU A 15 8.59 4.36 2.86
CA GLU A 15 8.87 5.55 3.67
C GLU A 15 7.57 6.26 4.11
N ARG A 16 6.68 6.56 3.16
CA ARG A 16 5.38 7.19 3.47
C ARG A 16 4.46 6.29 4.29
N LEU A 17 4.49 4.98 4.05
CA LEU A 17 3.69 4.05 4.84
C LEU A 17 4.15 4.05 6.30
N SER A 18 5.47 4.11 6.56
CA SER A 18 6.02 4.24 7.91
C SER A 18 5.59 5.53 8.60
N GLU A 19 5.56 6.64 7.88
CA GLU A 19 5.13 7.94 8.40
C GLU A 19 3.66 7.91 8.84
N GLU A 20 2.79 7.30 8.03
CA GLU A 20 1.33 7.25 8.28
C GLU A 20 0.94 6.20 9.34
N THR A 21 1.68 5.09 9.46
CA THR A 21 1.34 4.02 10.42
C THR A 21 2.09 4.11 11.74
N GLY A 22 3.25 4.77 11.76
CA GLY A 22 4.21 4.72 12.88
C GLY A 22 4.99 3.40 12.98
N GLU A 23 4.87 2.51 11.98
CA GLU A 23 5.59 1.23 11.92
C GLU A 23 6.79 1.34 10.98
N ASP A 24 7.85 0.55 11.21
CA ASP A 24 9.06 0.63 10.39
C ASP A 24 8.96 -0.21 9.10
N TYR A 25 8.50 0.41 8.02
CA TYR A 25 8.54 -0.17 6.68
C TYR A 25 9.82 0.19 5.93
N THR A 26 10.45 -0.86 5.40
CA THR A 26 11.56 -0.77 4.46
C THR A 26 11.10 -1.27 3.10
N TYR A 27 11.89 -0.99 2.06
CA TYR A 27 11.67 -1.57 0.72
C TYR A 27 11.50 -3.10 0.78
N ASN A 28 12.36 -3.80 1.53
CA ASN A 28 12.34 -5.26 1.61
C ASN A 28 11.14 -5.79 2.42
N SER A 29 10.74 -5.11 3.49
CA SER A 29 9.58 -5.55 4.27
C SER A 29 8.28 -5.37 3.49
N LEU A 30 8.12 -4.25 2.79
CA LEU A 30 6.97 -4.00 1.93
C LEU A 30 6.95 -4.93 0.70
N LEU A 31 8.10 -5.13 0.03
CA LEU A 31 8.22 -6.10 -1.06
C LEU A 31 7.88 -7.52 -0.60
N GLY A 32 8.38 -7.92 0.57
CA GLY A 32 8.08 -9.22 1.15
C GLY A 32 6.59 -9.42 1.45
N LYS A 33 5.90 -8.39 1.94
CA LYS A 33 4.44 -8.42 2.15
C LYS A 33 3.67 -8.53 0.84
N LEU A 34 4.07 -7.78 -0.20
CA LEU A 34 3.45 -7.86 -1.53
C LEU A 34 3.62 -9.25 -2.14
N ASN A 35 4.84 -9.81 -2.11
CA ASN A 35 5.13 -11.13 -2.66
C ASN A 35 4.41 -12.27 -1.94
N ARG A 36 4.08 -12.08 -0.66
CA ARG A 36 3.32 -13.05 0.14
C ARG A 36 1.83 -12.76 0.19
N GLU A 37 1.36 -11.72 -0.50
CA GLU A 37 -0.04 -11.28 -0.49
C GLU A 37 -0.57 -11.03 0.93
N SER A 38 0.30 -10.54 1.83
CA SER A 38 0.05 -10.47 3.27
C SER A 38 -0.16 -9.04 3.79
N LEU A 39 -0.71 -8.15 2.95
CA LEU A 39 -1.13 -6.83 3.39
C LEU A 39 -2.43 -6.95 4.18
N SER A 40 -2.47 -6.36 5.37
CA SER A 40 -3.71 -6.16 6.11
C SER A 40 -4.61 -5.16 5.37
N LEU A 41 -5.91 -5.18 5.69
CA LEU A 41 -6.86 -4.23 5.12
C LEU A 41 -6.45 -2.78 5.41
N LYS A 42 -6.03 -2.49 6.64
CA LYS A 42 -5.54 -1.16 7.05
C LYS A 42 -4.36 -0.70 6.16
N GLU A 43 -3.40 -1.59 5.91
CA GLU A 43 -2.28 -1.27 5.01
C GLU A 43 -2.75 -0.97 3.59
N ALA A 44 -3.69 -1.77 3.07
CA ALA A 44 -4.24 -1.56 1.73
C ALA A 44 -4.96 -0.20 1.61
N GLU A 45 -5.74 0.20 2.62
CA GLU A 45 -6.42 1.49 2.68
C GLU A 45 -5.44 2.67 2.71
N ILE A 46 -4.40 2.59 3.56
CA ILE A 46 -3.38 3.63 3.67
C ILE A 46 -2.57 3.73 2.38
N ILE A 47 -2.16 2.59 1.80
CA ILE A 47 -1.46 2.56 0.50
C ILE A 47 -2.33 3.18 -0.59
N ALA A 48 -3.63 2.89 -0.62
CA ALA A 48 -4.55 3.52 -1.57
C ALA A 48 -4.60 5.03 -1.39
N SER A 49 -4.72 5.52 -0.14
CA SER A 49 -4.68 6.95 0.19
C SER A 49 -3.37 7.62 -0.25
N ILE A 50 -2.22 7.01 0.06
CA ILE A 50 -0.87 7.51 -0.32
C ILE A 50 -0.73 7.67 -1.84
N LEU A 51 -1.38 6.81 -2.61
CA LEU A 51 -1.29 6.74 -4.07
C LEU A 51 -2.45 7.45 -4.79
N ASP A 52 -3.26 8.21 -4.06
CA ASP A 52 -4.44 8.92 -4.56
C ASP A 52 -5.42 7.98 -5.29
N TYR A 53 -5.67 6.81 -4.68
CA TYR A 53 -6.69 5.87 -5.09
C TYR A 53 -7.84 5.85 -4.10
N LYS A 54 -9.05 5.68 -4.65
CA LYS A 54 -10.25 5.37 -3.87
C LYS A 54 -10.42 3.85 -3.79
N LEU A 55 -10.55 3.32 -2.58
CA LEU A 55 -10.90 1.92 -2.36
C LEU A 55 -12.42 1.84 -2.14
N GLU A 56 -13.09 0.99 -2.92
CA GLU A 56 -14.54 0.80 -2.85
C GLU A 56 -14.86 -0.67 -2.63
N PHE A 57 -15.74 -0.96 -1.68
CA PHE A 57 -16.33 -2.29 -1.52
C PHE A 57 -17.61 -2.34 -2.32
N VAL A 58 -17.58 -3.11 -3.41
CA VAL A 58 -18.75 -3.33 -4.25
C VAL A 58 -19.38 -4.67 -3.85
N ASP A 59 -20.62 -4.62 -3.37
CA ASP A 59 -21.42 -5.81 -3.11
C ASP A 59 -21.96 -6.34 -4.44
N LEU A 60 -21.46 -7.50 -4.87
CA LEU A 60 -21.88 -8.14 -6.13
C LEU A 60 -23.14 -9.01 -5.96
N TYR A 61 -23.66 -9.14 -4.73
CA TYR A 61 -24.78 -10.01 -4.40
C TYR A 61 -26.07 -9.25 -4.03
N LYS A 62 -26.07 -7.92 -4.19
CA LYS A 62 -27.24 -7.05 -4.06
C LYS A 62 -27.69 -6.46 -5.38
#